data_AF-A0A832SFI0-F1
#
_entry.id   AF-A0A832SFI0-F1
#
_cell.length_a   1.000
_cell.length_b   1.000
_cell.length_c   1.000
_cell.angle_alpha   90.00
_cell.angle_beta   90.00
_cell.angle_gamma   90.00
#
_symmetry.space_group_name_H-M   'P 1'
#
loop_
_entity.id
_entity.type
_entity.pdbx_description
1 polymer ?
#
loop_
_entity_poly.entity_id
_entity_poly.type
_entity_poly.pdbx_seq_one_letter_code
_entity_poly.pdbx_strand_id
1 'polypeptide(L)'
;MKYEFGLNIDDSYKKYNDIDEWGMAVIDFGTYGAEYNFCIEEGDNYSAIYYMEYNEKTGYWDTDYNCFEHYEINFNDFNWKKDLEKAMYNFIIDKLNKRVP
;
A
#
# COMPACT_ATOMS: atom_id res chain seq x y z
N MET A 1 19.92 4.11 1.55
CA MET A 1 18.58 3.60 1.17
C MET A 1 17.66 4.81 1.22
N LYS A 2 17.04 5.17 0.09
CA LYS A 2 15.99 6.19 0.10
C LYS A 2 14.74 5.51 0.68
N TYR A 3 14.06 6.19 1.60
CA TYR A 3 12.80 5.73 2.18
C TYR A 3 11.87 6.93 2.17
N GLU A 4 10.77 6.83 1.44
CA GLU A 4 9.74 7.86 1.39
C GLU A 4 8.38 7.20 1.58
N PHE A 5 7.54 7.83 2.40
CA PHE A 5 6.15 7.45 2.60
C PHE A 5 5.24 8.60 2.16
N GLY A 6 4.38 8.34 1.19
CA GLY A 6 3.33 9.23 0.73
C GLY A 6 1.98 8.74 1.22
N LEU A 7 1.13 9.66 1.69
CA LEU A 7 -0.21 9.36 2.18
C LEU A 7 -1.22 10.32 1.55
N ASN A 8 -2.19 9.77 0.83
CA ASN A 8 -3.26 10.52 0.14
C ASN A 8 -4.65 10.26 0.74
N ILE A 9 -4.72 9.41 1.77
CA ILE A 9 -5.95 9.10 2.51
C ILE A 9 -5.96 9.80 3.87
N ASP A 10 -7.15 10.22 4.29
CA ASP A 10 -7.38 10.84 5.60
C ASP A 10 -8.69 10.35 6.24
N ASP A 11 -8.99 10.87 7.43
CA ASP A 11 -10.13 10.42 8.22
C ASP A 11 -11.50 10.76 7.58
N SER A 12 -11.54 11.56 6.51
CA SER A 12 -12.77 11.84 5.76
C SER A 12 -13.25 10.64 4.94
N TYR A 13 -12.38 9.65 4.69
CA TYR A 13 -12.69 8.45 3.92
C TYR A 13 -13.55 7.43 4.68
N LYS A 14 -13.64 7.55 6.01
CA LYS A 14 -14.48 6.69 6.87
C LYS A 14 -15.98 6.68 6.52
N LYS A 15 -16.43 7.61 5.69
CA LYS A 15 -17.84 7.79 5.31
C LYS A 15 -18.24 7.00 4.07
N TYR A 16 -17.27 6.47 3.31
CA TYR A 16 -17.54 5.76 2.08
C TYR A 16 -17.92 4.32 2.38
N ASN A 17 -18.97 3.85 1.70
CA ASN A 17 -19.40 2.46 1.71
C ASN A 17 -19.21 1.80 0.32
N ASP A 18 -18.69 2.57 -0.64
CA ASP A 18 -18.39 2.16 -2.00
C ASP A 18 -17.32 3.11 -2.55
N ILE A 19 -16.13 2.59 -2.81
CA ILE A 19 -14.94 3.32 -3.28
C ILE A 19 -13.87 2.34 -3.76
N ASP A 20 -13.16 2.66 -4.85
CA ASP A 20 -11.98 1.93 -5.30
C ASP A 20 -10.92 2.94 -5.75
N GLU A 21 -9.98 3.24 -4.86
CA GLU A 21 -8.95 4.25 -5.09
C GLU A 21 -7.54 3.68 -4.89
N TRP A 22 -6.67 3.95 -5.87
CA TRP A 22 -5.29 3.48 -5.91
C TRP A 22 -4.31 4.58 -5.47
N GLY A 23 -3.11 4.18 -5.03
CA GLY A 23 -2.09 5.13 -4.56
C GLY A 23 -2.50 5.91 -3.31
N MET A 24 -3.41 5.37 -2.49
CA MET A 24 -3.89 6.01 -1.27
C MET A 24 -2.80 6.08 -0.18
N ALA A 25 -1.81 5.20 -0.28
CA ALA A 25 -0.50 5.35 0.33
C ALA A 25 0.56 4.70 -0.57
N VAL A 26 1.80 5.19 -0.52
CA VAL A 26 2.94 4.64 -1.28
C VAL A 26 4.20 4.65 -0.41
N ILE A 27 4.97 3.56 -0.44
CA ILE A 27 6.34 3.51 0.09
C ILE A 27 7.33 3.28 -1.06
N ASP A 28 8.40 4.08 -1.10
CA ASP A 28 9.50 4.01 -2.07
C ASP A 28 10.84 3.66 -1.38
N PHE A 29 11.48 2.56 -1.81
CA PHE A 29 12.82 2.09 -1.42
C PHE A 29 13.87 2.19 -2.55
N GLY A 30 13.70 3.11 -3.48
CA GLY A 30 14.50 3.28 -4.69
C GLY A 30 14.04 2.35 -5.81
N THR A 31 14.29 1.05 -5.69
CA THR A 31 13.93 0.06 -6.73
C THR A 31 12.69 -0.76 -6.41
N TYR A 32 12.24 -0.71 -5.15
CA TYR A 32 11.13 -1.50 -4.63
C TYR A 32 10.17 -0.61 -3.86
N GLY A 33 8.91 -0.97 -3.83
CA GLY A 33 7.91 -0.19 -3.13
C GLY A 33 6.66 -0.99 -2.86
N ALA A 34 5.68 -0.29 -2.32
CA ALA A 34 4.32 -0.79 -2.21
C ALA A 34 3.33 0.36 -2.35
N GLU A 35 2.17 0.07 -2.92
CA GLU A 35 1.03 0.97 -2.91
C GLU A 35 -0.13 0.35 -2.15
N TYR A 36 -0.94 1.21 -1.56
CA TYR A 36 -2.18 0.83 -0.92
C TYR A 36 -3.36 1.22 -1.80
N ASN A 37 -4.18 0.22 -2.14
CA ASN A 37 -5.50 0.39 -2.75
C ASN A 37 -6.55 0.37 -1.64
N PHE A 38 -7.34 1.44 -1.56
CA PHE A 38 -8.49 1.52 -0.66
C PHE A 38 -9.74 1.15 -1.44
N CYS A 39 -10.22 -0.07 -1.20
CA CYS A 39 -11.36 -0.64 -1.90
C CYS A 39 -12.43 -1.09 -0.91
N ILE A 40 -13.63 -0.56 -1.05
CA ILE A 40 -14.84 -0.96 -0.36
C ILE A 40 -15.90 -1.16 -1.44
N GLU A 41 -16.55 -2.33 -1.47
CA GLU A 41 -17.63 -2.64 -2.40
C GLU A 41 -18.85 -3.11 -1.59
N GLU A 42 -19.97 -2.42 -1.72
CA GLU A 42 -21.21 -2.68 -0.97
C GLU A 42 -21.04 -2.76 0.57
N GLY A 43 -20.02 -2.08 1.11
CA GLY A 43 -19.66 -2.07 2.54
C GLY A 43 -18.66 -3.14 2.96
N ASP A 44 -18.32 -4.08 2.09
CA ASP A 44 -17.26 -5.06 2.31
C ASP A 44 -15.90 -4.47 1.90
N ASN A 45 -14.88 -4.71 2.71
CA ASN A 45 -13.55 -4.12 2.50
C ASN A 45 -12.63 -5.10 1.75
N TYR A 46 -12.17 -4.69 0.57
CA TYR A 46 -11.25 -5.43 -0.29
C TYR A 46 -9.88 -4.75 -0.40
N SER A 47 -9.60 -3.77 0.47
CA SER A 47 -8.36 -3.00 0.46
C SER A 47 -7.13 -3.89 0.61
N ALA A 48 -6.07 -3.53 -0.08
CA ALA A 48 -4.85 -4.32 -0.12
C ALA A 48 -3.61 -3.47 -0.35
N ILE A 49 -2.49 -3.99 0.14
CA ILE A 49 -1.14 -3.48 -0.14
C ILE A 49 -0.57 -4.32 -1.28
N TYR A 50 -0.19 -3.65 -2.37
CA TYR A 50 0.40 -4.27 -3.55
C TYR A 50 1.89 -3.97 -3.62
N TYR A 51 2.66 -4.95 -4.09
CA TYR A 51 4.09 -4.76 -4.31
C TYR A 51 4.34 -3.97 -5.58
N MET A 52 5.34 -3.08 -5.55
CA MET A 52 5.76 -2.29 -6.69
C MET A 52 7.25 -2.48 -6.97
N GLU A 53 7.63 -2.43 -8.24
CA GLU A 53 9.02 -2.38 -8.69
C GLU A 53 9.25 -1.19 -9.61
N TYR A 54 10.39 -0.53 -9.44
CA TYR A 54 10.79 0.54 -10.36
C TYR A 54 11.36 -0.08 -11.63
N ASN A 55 10.74 0.23 -12.76
CA ASN A 55 11.20 -0.22 -14.06
C ASN A 55 12.15 0.81 -14.67
N GLU A 56 13.44 0.56 -14.55
CA GLU A 56 14.48 1.47 -15.06
C GLU A 56 14.39 1.71 -16.58
N LYS A 57 13.79 0.78 -17.35
CA LYS A 57 13.66 0.93 -18.80
C LYS A 57 12.58 1.92 -19.19
N THR A 58 11.47 1.93 -18.43
CA THR A 58 10.33 2.81 -18.70
C THR A 58 10.41 4.09 -17.88
N GLY A 59 11.15 4.08 -16.78
CA GLY A 59 11.26 5.19 -15.82
C GLY A 59 10.04 5.29 -14.90
N TYR A 60 9.16 4.30 -14.92
CA TYR A 60 7.91 4.26 -14.15
C TYR A 60 7.92 3.14 -13.12
N TRP A 61 7.03 3.24 -12.14
CA TRP A 61 6.72 2.16 -11.22
C TRP A 61 5.68 1.22 -11.82
N ASP A 62 5.94 -0.09 -11.71
CA ASP A 62 5.03 -1.15 -12.11
C ASP A 62 4.47 -1.84 -10.85
N THR A 63 3.14 -1.98 -10.78
CA THR A 63 2.44 -2.72 -9.72
C THR A 63 2.33 -4.20 -10.08
N ASP A 64 2.73 -5.08 -9.17
CA ASP A 64 2.49 -6.52 -9.30
C ASP A 64 1.11 -6.89 -8.72
N TYR A 65 0.11 -6.92 -9.60
CA TYR A 65 -1.27 -7.26 -9.24
C TYR A 65 -1.45 -8.68 -8.66
N ASN A 66 -0.45 -9.56 -8.77
CA ASN A 66 -0.48 -10.91 -8.19
C ASN A 66 0.23 -10.98 -6.83
N CYS A 67 0.93 -9.93 -6.42
CA CYS A 67 1.70 -9.88 -5.17
C CYS A 67 1.11 -8.83 -4.23
N PHE A 68 0.12 -9.25 -3.46
CA PHE A 68 -0.58 -8.37 -2.52
C PHE A 68 -0.82 -9.04 -1.16
N GLU A 69 -1.21 -8.22 -0.19
CA GLU A 69 -1.73 -8.63 1.11
C GLU A 69 -2.96 -7.77 1.46
N HIS A 70 -4.05 -8.41 1.89
CA HIS A 70 -5.23 -7.68 2.37
C HIS A 70 -4.88 -6.89 3.62
N TYR A 71 -5.26 -5.62 3.63
CA TYR A 71 -5.04 -4.74 4.77
C TYR A 71 -6.19 -3.75 4.89
N GLU A 72 -6.83 -3.73 6.05
CA GLU A 72 -7.97 -2.85 6.32
C GLU A 72 -7.58 -1.75 7.31
N ILE A 73 -7.82 -0.50 6.94
CA ILE A 73 -7.63 0.64 7.84
C ILE A 73 -8.78 0.70 8.86
N ASN A 74 -8.44 0.63 10.14
CA ASN A 74 -9.36 1.02 11.21
C ASN A 74 -9.30 2.54 11.43
N PHE A 75 -10.17 3.31 10.78
CA PHE A 75 -10.23 4.76 10.94
C PHE A 75 -10.57 5.26 12.36
N ASN A 76 -11.02 4.37 13.27
CA ASN A 76 -11.24 4.72 14.68
C ASN A 76 -9.96 4.64 15.52
N ASP A 77 -8.87 4.07 14.98
CA ASP A 77 -7.56 4.05 15.62
C ASP A 77 -6.75 5.30 15.25
N PHE A 78 -6.38 6.12 16.23
CA PHE A 78 -5.59 7.33 15.98
C PHE A 78 -4.18 7.05 15.42
N ASN A 79 -3.69 5.81 15.49
CA ASN A 79 -2.40 5.39 14.93
C ASN A 79 -2.50 4.77 13.54
N TRP A 80 -3.68 4.66 12.94
CA TRP A 80 -3.90 3.92 11.69
C TRP A 80 -2.89 4.30 10.58
N LYS A 81 -2.50 5.58 10.49
CA LYS A 81 -1.50 6.08 9.52
C LYS A 81 -0.14 5.42 9.70
N LYS A 82 0.32 5.31 10.95
CA LYS A 82 1.61 4.68 11.30
C LYS A 82 1.54 3.17 11.16
N ASP A 83 0.39 2.57 11.48
CA ASP A 83 0.20 1.13 11.32
C ASP A 83 0.18 0.73 9.85
N LEU A 84 -0.45 1.54 8.99
CA LEU A 84 -0.39 1.36 7.54
C LEU A 84 1.05 1.47 7.02
N GLU A 85 1.77 2.53 7.38
CA GLU A 85 3.19 2.70 7.01
C GLU A 85 4.03 1.48 7.41
N LYS A 86 3.84 1.01 8.66
CA LYS A 86 4.54 -0.17 9.18
C LYS A 86 4.15 -1.46 8.46
N ALA A 87 2.87 -1.66 8.14
CA ALA A 87 2.39 -2.82 7.41
C ALA A 87 3.00 -2.86 6.01
N MET A 88 2.97 -1.74 5.29
CA MET A 88 3.58 -1.61 3.96
C MET A 88 5.10 -1.83 4.01
N TYR A 89 5.79 -1.26 5.00
CA TYR A 89 7.22 -1.50 5.22
C TYR A 89 7.52 -2.99 5.40
N ASN A 90 6.81 -3.64 6.32
CA ASN A 90 7.02 -5.05 6.64
C ASN A 90 6.73 -5.95 5.43
N PHE A 91 5.65 -5.66 4.70
CA PHE A 91 5.31 -6.37 3.48
C PHE A 91 6.47 -6.35 2.48
N ILE A 92 7.06 -5.17 2.22
CA ILE A 92 8.22 -5.06 1.31
C ILE A 92 9.42 -5.87 1.83
N ILE A 93 9.78 -5.72 3.10
CA ILE A 93 10.91 -6.45 3.70
C ILE A 93 10.71 -7.96 3.63
N ASP A 94 9.51 -8.46 3.93
CA ASP A 94 9.18 -9.88 3.85
C ASP A 94 9.29 -10.41 2.42
N LYS A 95 8.85 -9.64 1.42
CA LYS A 95 8.99 -10.02 0.01
C LYS A 95 10.44 -10.04 -0.43
N LEU A 96 11.25 -9.05 -0.02
CA LEU A 96 12.67 -9.02 -0.34
C LEU A 96 13.44 -10.18 0.32
N ASN A 97 13.13 -10.50 1.57
CA ASN A 97 13.76 -11.63 2.27
C ASN A 97 13.39 -12.99 1.67
N LYS A 98 12.16 -13.15 1.15
CA LYS A 98 11.72 -14.38 0.46
C LYS A 98 12.29 -14.53 -0.96
N ARG A 99 12.86 -13.46 -1.53
CA ARG A 99 13.48 -13.45 -2.87
C ARG A 99 14.97 -13.79 -2.86
N VAL A 100 15.60 -13.96 -1.69
CA VAL A 100 16.99 -14.43 -1.59
C VAL A 100 17.00 -15.96 -1.70
N PRO A 101 17.63 -16.54 -2.74
CA PRO A 101 17.75 -18.00 -2.88
C PRO A 101 18.63 -18.64 -1.80
#